data_AF-A0A316ALH2-F1
#
_entry.id   AF-A0A316ALH2-F1
#
_cell.length_a   1.000
_cell.length_b   1.000
_cell.length_c   1.000
_cell.angle_alpha   90.00
_cell.angle_beta   90.00
_cell.angle_gamma   90.00
#
_symmetry.space_group_name_H-M   'P 1'
#
loop_
_entity.id
_entity.type
_entity.pdbx_description
1 polymer ?
#
loop_
_entity_poly.entity_id
_entity_poly.type
_entity_poly.pdbx_seq_one_letter_code
_entity_poly.pdbx_strand_id
1 'polypeptide(L)'
;MSHSNPKTFTWPRLLRSFYPATFVFWLAWIFFLDNNNISVVLSNKVKMMELEKERAILQEKIKQVKRERNEVFGNPKMLEKWAREKFMMRKPNEDVYVIVDENNQPLESTTSE
;
A
#
# COMPACT_ATOMS: atom_id res chain seq x y z
N MET A 1 52.16 50.87 -0.14
CA MET A 1 51.90 49.88 0.92
C MET A 1 50.43 50.04 1.32
N SER A 2 49.55 49.18 0.80
CA SER A 2 48.10 49.28 1.03
C SER A 2 47.74 48.36 2.19
N HIS A 3 47.37 48.95 3.34
CA HIS A 3 46.87 48.19 4.48
C HIS A 3 45.37 47.91 4.29
N SER A 4 45.03 46.63 4.15
CA SER A 4 43.65 46.16 4.16
C SER A 4 43.08 46.19 5.59
N ASN A 5 41.94 46.85 5.76
CA ASN A 5 41.20 46.82 7.02
C ASN A 5 40.45 45.48 7.16
N PRO A 6 40.56 44.75 8.29
CA PRO A 6 39.80 43.53 8.48
C PRO A 6 38.33 43.86 8.71
N LYS A 7 37.42 43.21 7.97
CA LYS A 7 35.98 43.35 8.18
C LYS A 7 35.63 42.76 9.56
N THR A 8 35.27 43.62 10.51
CA THR A 8 34.74 43.19 11.80
C THR A 8 33.28 42.78 11.61
N PHE A 9 33.01 41.49 11.77
CA PHE A 9 31.66 40.93 11.66
C PHE A 9 30.83 41.40 12.86
N THR A 10 29.88 42.30 12.61
CA THR A 10 29.01 42.91 13.63
C THR A 10 27.90 41.93 14.02
N TRP A 11 28.16 41.11 15.04
CA TRP A 11 27.14 40.24 15.62
C TRP A 11 25.97 41.07 16.21
N PRO A 12 24.71 40.65 16.01
CA PRO A 12 23.55 41.36 16.52
C PRO A 12 23.57 41.42 18.05
N ARG A 13 23.15 42.57 18.60
CA ARG A 13 23.19 42.94 20.03
C ARG A 13 22.47 41.95 20.96
N LEU A 14 21.59 41.12 20.40
CA LEU A 14 20.87 40.04 21.07
C LEU A 14 21.76 38.88 21.52
N LEU A 15 22.95 38.69 20.96
CA LEU A 15 23.90 37.64 21.37
C LEU A 15 24.85 38.08 22.50
N ARG A 16 24.69 39.30 23.01
CA ARG A 16 25.56 39.86 24.06
C ARG A 16 25.09 39.50 25.48
N SER A 17 23.84 39.07 25.67
CA SER A 17 23.31 38.63 26.97
C SER A 17 22.97 37.13 26.96
N PHE A 18 23.18 36.47 28.10
CA PHE A 18 23.07 35.02 28.24
C PHE A 18 21.64 34.52 27.96
N TYR A 19 20.62 35.24 28.45
CA TYR A 19 19.21 34.85 28.35
C TYR A 19 18.65 34.72 26.91
N PRO A 20 18.76 35.73 26.02
CA PRO A 20 18.31 35.60 24.64
C PRO A 20 19.15 34.62 23.83
N ALA A 21 20.46 34.52 24.10
CA ALA A 21 21.32 33.53 23.44
C ALA A 21 20.89 32.09 23.79
N THR A 22 20.60 31.80 25.07
CA THR A 22 20.08 30.49 25.48
C THR A 22 18.68 30.23 24.95
N PHE A 23 17.83 31.26 24.84
CA PHE A 23 16.48 31.11 24.27
C PHE A 23 16.51 30.80 22.77
N VAL A 24 17.34 31.49 22.01
CA VAL A 24 17.53 31.23 20.57
C VAL A 24 18.18 29.86 20.36
N PHE A 25 19.17 29.49 21.19
CA PHE A 25 19.77 28.16 21.14
C PHE A 25 18.74 27.07 21.48
N TRP A 26 17.89 27.28 22.48
CA TRP A 26 16.82 26.34 22.86
C TRP A 26 15.75 26.20 21.77
N LEU A 27 15.35 27.31 21.13
CA LEU A 27 14.45 27.28 19.98
C LEU A 27 15.09 26.58 18.79
N ALA A 28 16.35 26.88 18.48
CA ALA A 28 17.09 26.20 17.43
C ALA A 28 17.27 24.71 17.74
N TRP A 29 17.43 24.33 19.01
CA TRP A 29 17.49 22.93 19.45
C TRP A 29 16.16 22.22 19.25
N ILE A 30 15.03 22.84 19.61
CA ILE A 30 13.70 22.28 19.32
C ILE A 30 13.41 22.25 17.81
N PHE A 31 13.99 23.14 17.00
CA PHE A 31 13.72 23.14 15.57
C PHE A 31 14.64 22.20 14.77
N PHE A 32 15.89 22.07 15.20
CA PHE A 32 16.95 21.36 14.48
C PHE A 32 17.27 19.98 15.08
N LEU A 33 17.15 19.83 16.41
CA LEU A 33 17.45 18.58 17.10
C LEU A 33 16.20 17.82 17.55
N ASP A 34 15.09 18.49 17.86
CA ASP A 34 13.81 17.79 17.99
C ASP A 34 13.40 17.31 16.60
N ASN A 35 13.43 16.00 16.45
CA ASN A 35 13.14 15.23 15.24
C ASN A 35 11.67 15.34 14.84
N ASN A 36 11.13 16.56 14.66
CA ASN A 36 9.85 16.75 14.01
C ASN A 36 10.03 16.51 12.52
N ASN A 37 10.26 15.23 12.21
CA ASN A 37 10.67 14.73 10.94
C ASN A 37 9.46 14.84 10.02
N ILE A 38 9.35 15.96 9.31
CA ILE A 38 8.27 16.24 8.36
C ILE A 38 8.14 15.10 7.35
N SER A 39 9.25 14.45 7.01
CA SER A 39 9.29 13.24 6.18
C SER A 39 8.53 12.06 6.80
N VAL A 40 8.63 11.86 8.12
CA VAL A 40 7.88 10.82 8.85
C VAL A 40 6.39 11.15 8.85
N VAL A 41 6.02 12.40 9.10
CA VAL A 41 4.61 12.81 9.04
C VAL A 41 4.03 12.60 7.65
N LEU A 42 4.77 12.97 6.60
CA LEU A 42 4.33 12.80 5.21
C LEU A 42 4.23 11.32 4.82
N SER A 43 5.24 10.52 5.13
CA SER A 43 5.22 9.08 4.83
C SER A 43 4.12 8.35 5.61
N ASN A 44 3.83 8.76 6.84
CA ASN A 44 2.70 8.22 7.61
C ASN A 44 1.35 8.58 6.99
N LYS A 45 1.18 9.80 6.46
CA LYS A 45 -0.04 10.17 5.73
C LYS A 45 -0.22 9.35 4.46
N VAL A 46 0.84 9.15 3.68
CA VAL A 46 0.80 8.31 2.47
C VAL A 46 0.44 6.86 2.83
N LYS A 47 1.11 6.29 3.84
CA LYS A 47 0.80 4.93 4.34
C LYS A 47 -0.64 4.81 4.81
N MET A 48 -1.17 5.83 5.49
CA MET A 48 -2.56 5.83 5.95
C MET A 48 -3.53 5.75 4.76
N MET A 49 -3.31 6.56 3.72
CA MET A 49 -4.12 6.53 2.50
C MET A 49 -4.02 5.18 1.77
N GLU A 50 -2.83 4.59 1.72
CA GLU A 50 -2.60 3.27 1.13
C GLU A 50 -3.39 2.17 1.87
N LEU A 51 -3.31 2.16 3.21
CA LEU A 51 -4.05 1.21 4.05
C LEU A 51 -5.57 1.38 3.93
N GLU A 52 -6.07 2.62 3.83
CA GLU A 52 -7.50 2.87 3.59
C GLU A 52 -7.96 2.35 2.23
N LYS A 53 -7.14 2.55 1.19
CA LYS A 53 -7.42 2.02 -0.16
C LYS A 53 -7.42 0.48 -0.14
N GLU A 54 -6.43 -0.13 0.49
CA GLU A 54 -6.35 -1.59 0.60
C GLU A 54 -7.56 -2.14 1.38
N ARG A 55 -7.94 -1.49 2.48
CA ARG A 55 -9.15 -1.83 3.24
C ARG A 55 -10.40 -1.79 2.37
N ALA A 56 -10.57 -0.75 1.56
CA ALA A 56 -11.72 -0.63 0.67
C ALA A 56 -11.77 -1.79 -0.36
N ILE A 57 -10.63 -2.12 -0.98
CA ILE A 57 -10.52 -3.23 -1.93
C ILE A 57 -10.85 -4.57 -1.25
N LEU A 58 -10.34 -4.82 -0.06
CA LEU A 58 -10.61 -6.04 0.68
C LEU A 58 -12.09 -6.15 1.09
N GLN A 59 -12.71 -5.04 1.50
CA GLN A 59 -14.15 -5.00 1.80
C GLN A 59 -15.00 -5.34 0.56
N GLU A 60 -14.61 -4.85 -0.61
CA GLU A 60 -15.27 -5.19 -1.87
C GLU A 60 -15.10 -6.68 -2.22
N LYS A 61 -13.87 -7.22 -2.11
CA LYS A 61 -13.60 -8.65 -2.30
C LYS A 61 -14.41 -9.53 -1.36
N ILE A 62 -14.54 -9.15 -0.09
CA ILE A 62 -15.38 -9.87 0.88
C ILE A 62 -16.83 -9.88 0.43
N LYS A 63 -17.35 -8.74 -0.05
CA LYS A 63 -18.73 -8.64 -0.55
C LYS A 63 -18.94 -9.52 -1.79
N GLN A 64 -17.98 -9.53 -2.71
CA GLN A 64 -18.01 -10.37 -3.90
C GLN A 64 -18.01 -11.86 -3.52
N VAL A 65 -17.04 -12.31 -2.72
CA VAL A 65 -16.94 -13.70 -2.27
C VAL A 65 -18.18 -14.13 -1.50
N LYS A 66 -18.77 -13.24 -0.68
CA LYS A 66 -20.01 -13.54 0.04
C LYS A 66 -21.20 -13.71 -0.92
N ARG A 67 -21.26 -12.93 -2.00
CA ARG A 67 -22.28 -13.08 -3.05
C ARG A 67 -22.10 -14.40 -3.79
N GLU A 68 -20.89 -14.67 -4.30
CA GLU A 68 -20.56 -15.93 -4.98
C GLU A 68 -20.87 -17.14 -4.09
N ARG A 69 -20.51 -17.05 -2.81
CA ARG A 69 -20.84 -18.09 -1.83
C ARG A 69 -22.33 -18.31 -1.70
N ASN A 70 -23.14 -17.25 -1.65
CA ASN A 70 -24.59 -17.39 -1.53
C ASN A 70 -25.22 -17.98 -2.79
N GLU A 71 -24.67 -17.69 -3.97
CA GLU A 71 -25.12 -18.24 -5.24
C GLU A 71 -24.74 -19.73 -5.39
N VAL A 72 -23.58 -20.13 -4.87
CA VAL A 72 -23.06 -21.50 -5.00
C VAL A 72 -23.53 -22.43 -3.88
N PHE A 73 -23.57 -21.97 -2.62
CA PHE A 73 -23.77 -22.83 -1.43
C PHE A 73 -25.24 -23.10 -1.05
N GLY A 74 -26.20 -22.82 -1.93
CA GLY A 74 -27.62 -23.15 -1.70
C GLY A 74 -28.09 -24.47 -2.31
N ASN A 75 -27.36 -24.99 -3.31
CA ASN A 75 -27.77 -26.16 -4.08
C ASN A 75 -26.57 -27.08 -4.36
N PRO A 76 -26.61 -28.37 -3.98
CA PRO A 76 -25.50 -29.30 -4.21
C PRO A 76 -25.07 -29.38 -5.69
N LYS A 77 -26.00 -29.19 -6.64
CA LYS A 77 -25.70 -29.19 -8.07
C LYS A 77 -24.86 -27.96 -8.51
N MET A 78 -25.11 -26.79 -7.90
CA MET A 78 -24.35 -25.57 -8.19
C MET A 78 -22.95 -25.62 -7.57
N LEU A 79 -22.83 -26.22 -6.38
CA LEU A 79 -21.55 -26.47 -5.73
C LEU A 79 -20.66 -27.42 -6.55
N GLU A 80 -21.22 -28.52 -7.06
CA GLU A 80 -20.48 -29.45 -7.93
C GLU A 80 -20.02 -28.77 -9.23
N LYS A 81 -20.90 -27.97 -9.86
CA LYS A 81 -20.55 -27.18 -11.05
C LYS A 81 -19.40 -26.21 -10.78
N TRP A 82 -19.47 -25.44 -9.69
CA TRP A 82 -18.41 -24.49 -9.31
C TRP A 82 -17.08 -25.19 -9.02
N ALA A 83 -17.10 -26.32 -8.30
CA ALA A 83 -15.90 -27.10 -8.01
C ALA A 83 -15.24 -27.69 -9.27
N ARG A 84 -16.05 -28.15 -10.24
CA ARG A 84 -15.57 -28.65 -11.53
C ARG A 84 -15.00 -27.53 -12.41
N GLU A 85 -15.68 -26.38 -12.51
CA GLU A 85 -15.25 -25.28 -13.39
C GLU A 85 -14.07 -24.48 -12.82
N LYS A 86 -14.06 -24.17 -11.52
CA LYS A 86 -13.01 -23.34 -10.92
C LYS A 86 -11.78 -24.12 -10.49
N PHE A 87 -11.95 -25.36 -10.04
CA PHE A 87 -10.88 -26.16 -9.44
C PHE A 87 -10.62 -27.47 -10.19
N MET A 88 -11.36 -27.76 -11.27
CA MET A 88 -11.24 -29.01 -12.03
C MET A 88 -11.35 -30.25 -11.13
N MET A 89 -12.18 -30.17 -10.08
CA MET A 89 -12.37 -31.28 -9.16
C MET A 89 -13.05 -32.46 -9.84
N ARG A 90 -12.56 -33.67 -9.57
CA ARG A 90 -13.08 -34.95 -10.08
C ARG A 90 -13.43 -35.89 -8.94
N LYS A 91 -14.36 -36.82 -9.19
CA LYS A 91 -14.62 -37.91 -8.24
C LYS A 91 -13.49 -38.95 -8.32
N PRO A 92 -13.24 -39.73 -7.25
CA PRO A 92 -12.14 -40.71 -7.23
C PRO A 92 -12.19 -41.77 -8.33
N ASN A 93 -13.37 -42.07 -8.87
CA ASN A 93 -13.60 -43.07 -9.91
C ASN A 93 -14.06 -42.43 -11.24
N GLU A 94 -13.74 -41.16 -11.47
CA GLU A 94 -14.15 -40.42 -12.67
C GLU A 94 -12.91 -40.02 -13.49
N ASP A 95 -12.82 -40.55 -14.70
CA ASP A 95 -11.79 -40.18 -15.67
C ASP A 95 -12.24 -38.94 -16.46
N VAL A 96 -11.43 -37.88 -16.41
CA VAL A 96 -11.69 -36.60 -17.08
C VAL A 96 -10.73 -36.46 -18.26
N TYR A 97 -11.26 -36.24 -19.46
CA TYR A 97 -10.49 -36.04 -20.68
C TYR A 97 -10.59 -34.59 -21.12
N VAL A 98 -9.45 -33.96 -21.42
CA VAL A 98 -9.39 -32.63 -22.06
C VAL A 98 -9.14 -32.85 -23.53
N ILE A 99 -10.10 -32.49 -24.38
CA ILE A 99 -9.96 -32.64 -25.83
C ILE A 99 -9.18 -31.43 -26.36
N VAL A 100 -8.04 -31.70 -26.99
CA VAL A 100 -7.16 -30.69 -27.59
C VAL A 100 -7.09 -30.87 -29.11
N ASP A 101 -6.86 -29.77 -29.83
CA ASP A 101 -6.60 -29.79 -31.26
C ASP A 101 -5.17 -30.28 -31.59
N GLU A 102 -4.84 -30.37 -32.88
CA GLU A 102 -3.50 -30.75 -33.37
C GLU A 102 -2.39 -29.79 -32.90
N ASN A 103 -2.75 -28.59 -32.45
CA ASN A 103 -1.86 -27.57 -31.90
C ASN A 103 -1.88 -27.53 -30.35
N ASN A 104 -2.41 -28.57 -29.71
CA ASN A 104 -2.48 -28.73 -28.26
C ASN A 104 -3.33 -27.66 -27.55
N GLN A 105 -4.31 -27.05 -28.24
CA GLN A 105 -5.25 -26.07 -27.69
C GLN A 105 -6.59 -26.73 -27.28
N PRO A 106 -7.17 -26.40 -26.11
CA PRO A 106 -8.45 -26.93 -25.67
C PRO A 106 -9.61 -26.54 -26.60
N LEU A 107 -10.43 -27.50 -27.02
CA LEU A 107 -11.51 -27.28 -28.00
C LEU A 107 -12.78 -26.60 -27.42
N GLU A 108 -12.98 -26.60 -26.10
CA GLU A 108 -14.26 -26.22 -25.46
C GLU A 108 -14.31 -24.83 -24.80
N SER A 109 -13.20 -24.08 -24.72
CA SER A 109 -13.13 -22.84 -23.93
C SER A 109 -13.68 -21.56 -24.61
N THR A 110 -14.33 -21.66 -25.77
CA THR A 110 -14.77 -20.49 -26.57
C THR A 110 -16.28 -20.41 -26.85
N THR A 111 -17.11 -21.31 -26.31
CA THR A 111 -18.57 -21.27 -26.52
C THR A 111 -19.30 -20.99 -25.22
N SER A 112 -19.32 -19.74 -24.80
CA SER A 112 -20.26 -19.19 -23.80
C SER A 112 -20.22 -17.65 -23.90
N GLU A 113 -20.78 -17.12 -24.99
CA GLU A 113 -21.40 -15.79 -25.01
C GLU A 113 -22.66 -15.76 -24.12
#